data_AF-A0A9X2IJ19-F1
#
_entry.id   AF-A0A9X2IJ19-F1
#
_cell.length_a   1.000
_cell.length_b   1.000
_cell.length_c   1.000
_cell.angle_alpha   90.00
_cell.angle_beta   90.00
_cell.angle_gamma   90.00
#
_symmetry.space_group_name_H-M   'P 1'
#
loop_
_entity.id
_entity.type
_entity.pdbx_description
1 polymer ?
#
loop_
_entity_poly.entity_id
_entity_poly.type
_entity_poly.pdbx_seq_one_letter_code
_entity_poly.pdbx_strand_id
1 'polypeptide(L)' 'MTGSPLSMPIMPPGGRGFIASLRVAGGRLLLNPQNRAIAAKCHALGFCHVSDDGSARLTGLGQAYLDRIARVE' A
#
# COMPACT_ATOMS: atom_id res chain seq x y z
N MET A 1 -10.44 0.41 -28.58
CA MET A 1 -9.68 0.02 -27.37
C MET A 1 -9.27 1.29 -26.65
N THR A 2 -10.15 1.84 -25.82
CA THR A 2 -9.88 3.06 -25.04
C THR A 2 -9.14 2.66 -23.77
N GLY A 3 -7.81 2.80 -23.77
CA GLY A 3 -7.02 2.67 -22.56
C GLY A 3 -7.33 3.86 -21.66
N SER A 4 -8.32 3.70 -20.77
CA SER A 4 -8.55 4.66 -19.69
C SER A 4 -7.24 4.86 -18.94
N PRO A 5 -6.80 6.10 -18.64
CA PRO A 5 -5.69 6.29 -17.72
C PRO A 5 -6.08 5.56 -16.44
N LEU A 6 -5.29 4.56 -16.03
CA LEU A 6 -5.51 3.85 -14.78
C LEU A 6 -5.39 4.87 -13.66
N SER A 7 -6.51 5.49 -13.28
CA SER A 7 -6.58 6.45 -12.21
C SER A 7 -6.28 5.69 -10.94
N MET A 8 -5.06 5.86 -10.41
CA MET A 8 -4.68 5.24 -9.15
C MET A 8 -5.66 5.71 -8.07
N PRO A 9 -6.16 4.81 -7.22
CA PRO A 9 -7.02 5.20 -6.11
C PRO A 9 -6.30 6.24 -5.22
N ILE A 10 -7.07 7.16 -4.63
CA ILE A 10 -6.51 8.19 -3.76
C ILE A 10 -5.99 7.52 -2.49
N MET A 11 -4.70 7.74 -2.18
CA MET A 11 -4.05 7.22 -0.99
C MET A 11 -4.66 7.85 0.28
N PRO A 12 -5.06 7.07 1.30
CA PRO A 12 -5.56 7.61 2.56
C PRO A 12 -4.46 8.34 3.34
N PRO A 13 -4.82 9.27 4.24
CA PRO A 13 -3.87 9.90 5.17
C PRO A 13 -3.08 8.84 5.95
N GLY A 14 -1.75 8.97 5.98
CA GLY A 14 -0.85 7.99 6.61
C GLY A 14 -0.63 6.69 5.82
N GLY A 15 -1.39 6.44 4.74
CA GLY A 15 -1.28 5.24 3.92
C GLY A 15 0.06 5.13 3.22
N ARG A 16 0.55 6.26 2.67
CA ARG A 16 1.90 6.35 2.07
C ARG A 16 2.98 5.89 3.05
N GLY A 17 2.93 6.40 4.29
CA GLY A 17 3.89 6.03 5.33
C GLY A 17 3.81 4.54 5.66
N PHE A 18 2.60 4.00 5.79
CA PHE A 18 2.40 2.57 6.04
C PHE A 18 2.98 1.67 4.93
N ILE A 19 2.66 1.92 3.66
CA ILE A 19 3.19 1.10 2.56
C ILE A 19 4.70 1.32 2.33
N ALA A 20 5.23 2.50 2.66
CA ALA A 20 6.67 2.74 2.67
C ALA A 20 7.36 1.90 3.75
N SER A 21 6.77 1.79 4.95
CA SER A 21 7.26 0.89 6.01
C SER A 21 7.21 -0.59 5.58
N LEU A 22 6.18 -1.01 4.84
CA LEU A 22 6.16 -2.35 4.24
C LEU A 22 7.34 -2.55 3.29
N ARG A 23 7.63 -1.59 2.40
CA ARG A 23 8.77 -1.66 1.47
C ARG A 23 10.10 -1.77 2.22
N VAL A 24 10.30 -0.96 3.27
CA VAL A 24 11.50 -1.00 4.14
C VAL A 24 11.62 -2.35 4.85
N ALA A 25 10.51 -2.94 5.28
CA ALA A 25 10.47 -4.25 5.92
C ALA A 25 10.57 -5.44 4.94
N GLY A 26 11.04 -5.23 3.70
CA GLY A 26 11.16 -6.30 2.70
C GLY A 26 9.83 -6.74 2.08
N GLY A 27 8.81 -5.87 2.12
CA GLY A 27 7.50 -6.10 1.54
C GLY A 27 6.50 -6.80 2.45
N ARG A 28 6.84 -7.10 3.71
CA ARG A 28 5.94 -7.74 4.68
C ARG A 28 6.13 -7.17 6.08
N LEU A 29 5.03 -6.93 6.80
CA LEU A 29 5.06 -6.44 8.18
C LEU A 29 3.93 -7.05 8.99
N LEU A 30 4.21 -7.44 10.24
CA LEU A 30 3.17 -7.85 11.20
C LEU A 30 2.36 -6.62 11.66
N LEU A 31 1.03 -6.75 11.62
CA LEU A 31 0.14 -5.69 12.04
C LEU A 31 0.05 -5.59 13.56
N ASN A 32 -0.03 -4.36 14.03
CA ASN A 32 -0.29 -4.02 15.42
C ASN A 32 -1.60 -3.19 15.49
N PRO A 33 -2.16 -2.96 16.69
CA PRO A 33 -3.41 -2.20 16.81
C PRO A 33 -3.36 -0.80 16.19
N GLN A 34 -2.19 -0.16 16.16
CA GLN A 34 -2.01 1.19 15.64
C GLN A 34 -2.07 1.24 14.11
N ASN A 35 -1.53 0.23 13.42
CA ASN A 35 -1.46 0.19 11.96
C ASN A 35 -2.59 -0.63 11.30
N ARG A 36 -3.38 -1.38 12.06
CA ARG A 36 -4.46 -2.24 11.53
C ARG A 36 -5.49 -1.46 10.73
N ALA A 37 -5.92 -0.30 11.23
CA ALA A 37 -6.91 0.54 10.56
C ALA A 37 -6.41 1.09 9.21
N ILE A 38 -5.13 1.52 9.15
CA ILE A 38 -4.56 2.02 7.89
C ILE A 38 -4.26 0.88 6.91
N ALA A 39 -3.84 -0.29 7.42
CA ALA A 39 -3.65 -1.49 6.62
C ALA A 39 -4.96 -1.94 5.96
N ALA A 40 -6.08 -1.93 6.68
CA ALA A 40 -7.39 -2.27 6.13
C ALA A 40 -7.81 -1.31 5.01
N LYS A 41 -7.58 0.00 5.17
CA LYS A 41 -7.85 1.00 4.13
C LYS A 41 -6.96 0.81 2.90
N CYS A 42 -5.65 0.59 3.10
CA CYS A 42 -4.72 0.32 2.01
C CYS A 42 -5.05 -1.00 1.29
N HIS A 43 -5.55 -2.00 2.03
CA HIS A 43 -6.01 -3.26 1.48
C HIS A 43 -7.25 -3.11 0.60
N ALA A 44 -8.25 -2.38 1.06
CA ALA A 44 -9.46 -2.09 0.28
C ALA A 44 -9.15 -1.37 -1.05
N LEU A 45 -8.05 -0.61 -1.10
CA LEU A 45 -7.59 0.10 -2.30
C LEU A 45 -6.55 -0.69 -3.13
N GLY A 46 -6.20 -1.90 -2.70
CA GLY A 46 -5.28 -2.79 -3.43
C GLY A 46 -3.79 -2.47 -3.27
N PHE A 47 -3.39 -1.54 -2.40
CA PHE A 47 -1.98 -1.17 -2.18
C PHE A 47 -1.21 -2.20 -1.33
N CYS A 48 -1.91 -2.98 -0.51
CA CYS A 48 -1.35 -4.09 0.25
C CYS A 48 -2.36 -5.24 0.38
N HIS A 49 -1.88 -6.42 0.71
CA HIS A 49 -2.72 -7.57 1.06
C HIS A 49 -2.59 -7.85 2.56
N VAL A 50 -3.69 -7.85 3.30
CA VAL A 50 -3.72 -8.27 4.71
C VAL A 50 -4.04 -9.76 4.74
N SER A 51 -3.12 -10.54 5.32
CA SER A 51 -3.22 -11.99 5.44
C SER A 51 -3.87 -12.39 6.77
N ASP A 52 -4.43 -13.59 6.83
CA ASP A 52 -5.10 -14.12 8.04
C ASP A 52 -4.16 -14.29 9.23
N ASP A 53 -2.85 -14.41 8.98
CA ASP A 53 -1.80 -14.46 10.00
C ASP A 53 -1.53 -13.09 10.67
N GLY A 54 -2.29 -12.06 10.32
CA GLY A 54 -2.13 -10.71 10.83
C GLY A 54 -0.97 -9.95 10.21
N SER A 55 -0.35 -10.44 9.14
CA SER A 55 0.66 -9.70 8.38
C SER A 55 0.05 -8.96 7.19
N ALA A 56 0.65 -7.83 6.83
CA ALA A 56 0.39 -7.15 5.57
C ALA A 56 1.55 -7.35 4.60
N ARG A 57 1.24 -7.47 3.31
CA ARG A 57 2.18 -7.63 2.21
C ARG A 57 2.00 -6.53 1.17
N LEU A 58 3.10 -5.96 0.69
CA LEU A 58 3.07 -4.95 -0.37
C LEU A 58 2.63 -5.61 -1.69
N THR A 59 1.72 -4.98 -2.42
CA THR A 59 1.30 -5.45 -3.76
C THR A 59 2.11 -4.76 -4.86
N GLY A 60 2.00 -5.26 -6.10
CA GLY A 60 2.55 -4.57 -7.26
C GLY A 60 2.00 -3.14 -7.45
N LEU A 61 0.72 -2.91 -7.13
CA LEU A 61 0.12 -1.57 -7.17
C LEU A 61 0.75 -0.65 -6.11
N GLY A 62 0.93 -1.14 -4.88
CA GLY A 62 1.61 -0.39 -3.82
C GLY A 62 3.04 -0.03 -4.18
N GLN A 63 3.78 -0.98 -4.77
CA GLN A 63 5.14 -0.75 -5.26
C GLN A 63 5.16 0.30 -6.38
N ALA A 64 4.30 0.17 -7.40
CA ALA A 64 4.20 1.13 -8.50
C ALA A 64 3.83 2.55 -8.03
N TYR A 65 2.96 2.66 -7.02
CA TYR A 65 2.65 3.95 -6.39
C TYR A 65 3.89 4.56 -5.74
N LEU A 66 4.64 3.76 -4.95
CA LEU A 66 5.87 4.21 -4.29
C LEU A 66 6.98 4.60 -5.27
N ASP A 67 7.07 3.90 -6.41
CA ASP A 67 8.04 4.24 -7.47
C ASP A 67 7.63 5.50 -8.23
N ARG A 68 6.32 5.72 -8.43
CA ARG A 68 5.81 6.95 -9.05
C ARG A 68 6.13 8.17 -8.21
N ILE A 69 5.87 8.14 -6.91
CA ILE A 69 6.13 9.29 -6.03
C ILE A 69 7.64 9.55 -5.89
N ALA A 70 8.48 8.51 -5.82
CA ALA A 70 9.92 8.67 -5.70
C ALA A 70 10.60 9.29 -6.94
N ARG A 71 9.91 9.30 -8.09
CA ARG A 71 10.39 9.94 -9.33
C ARG A 71 9.93 11.39 -9.49
N VAL A 72 8.95 11.81 -8.68
CA VAL A 72 8.34 13.15 -8.74
C VAL A 72 8.88 14.05 -7.62
N GLU A 73 9.57 13.46 -6.64
CA GLU A 73 10.28 14.13 -5.54
C GLU A 73 11.76 14.35 -5.86
#